data_AF-A0A212CPN0-F1
#
_entry.id   AF-A0A212CPN0-F1
#
_cell.length_a   1.000
_cell.length_b   1.000
_cell.length_c   1.000
_cell.angle_alpha   90.00
_cell.angle_beta   90.00
_cell.angle_gamma   90.00
#
_symmetry.space_group_name_H-M   'P 1'
#
loop_
_entity.id
_entity.type
_entity.pdbx_description
1 polymer ?
#
loop_
_entity_poly.entity_id
_entity_poly.type
_entity_poly.pdbx_seq_one_letter_code
_entity_poly.pdbx_strand_id
1 'polypeptide(L)'
;MADAPWAEIREKFQTALALSRVELHKNPEKEPYKSKYSARALLEEVKALLGPAPEDEDERRQADDSLGAGEHALGLPAELVEAEGPVAQGAVRRAVIEFHLGVNHIDTEELSAGEEHLVKCLRLLRKYRLSHDCVSLYIQAQNNLGILWSEREEIETAQAYLESSEALYNQYMKE
;
A
#
# COMPACT_ATOMS: atom_id res chain seq x y z
N MET A 1 26.17 -15.19 -4.50
CA MET A 1 24.92 -15.55 -5.22
C MET A 1 23.66 -14.92 -4.60
N ALA A 2 23.77 -13.94 -3.69
CA ALA A 2 22.60 -13.28 -3.07
C ALA A 2 22.12 -12.00 -3.81
N ASP A 3 22.88 -11.48 -4.77
CA ASP A 3 22.57 -10.21 -5.46
C ASP A 3 21.60 -10.34 -6.66
N ALA A 4 21.51 -11.53 -7.26
CA ALA A 4 20.66 -11.77 -8.42
C ALA A 4 19.15 -11.53 -8.18
N PRO A 5 18.53 -12.02 -7.07
CA PRO A 5 17.10 -11.80 -6.86
C PRO A 5 16.74 -10.33 -6.60
N TRP A 6 17.62 -9.56 -5.96
CA TRP A 6 17.34 -8.15 -5.67
C TRP A 6 17.46 -7.24 -6.90
N ALA A 7 18.42 -7.51 -7.78
CA ALA A 7 18.56 -6.77 -9.03
C ALA A 7 17.30 -6.94 -9.91
N GLU A 8 16.79 -8.16 -10.01
CA GLU A 8 15.56 -8.48 -10.75
C GLU A 8 14.33 -7.79 -10.13
N ILE A 9 14.16 -7.86 -8.80
CA ILE A 9 13.08 -7.17 -8.09
C ILE A 9 13.09 -5.68 -8.40
N ARG A 10 14.28 -5.05 -8.33
CA ARG A 10 14.43 -3.61 -8.57
C ARG A 10 14.08 -3.24 -10.02
N GLU A 11 14.55 -4.02 -10.99
CA GLU A 11 14.29 -3.79 -12.41
C GLU A 11 12.79 -3.91 -12.74
N LYS A 12 12.14 -4.98 -12.26
CA LYS A 12 10.69 -5.17 -12.45
C LYS A 12 9.89 -4.06 -11.79
N PHE A 13 10.25 -3.66 -10.57
CA PHE A 13 9.59 -2.58 -9.86
C PHE A 13 9.74 -1.24 -10.60
N GLN A 14 10.95 -0.88 -11.04
CA GLN A 14 11.19 0.34 -11.81
C GLN A 14 10.39 0.35 -13.12
N THR A 15 10.32 -0.79 -13.80
CA THR A 15 9.54 -0.96 -15.03
C THR A 15 8.05 -0.77 -14.77
N ALA A 16 7.52 -1.35 -13.68
CA ALA A 16 6.13 -1.17 -13.28
C ALA A 16 5.80 0.31 -13.02
N LEU A 17 6.66 1.03 -12.30
CA LEU A 17 6.47 2.47 -12.05
C LEU A 17 6.47 3.31 -13.33
N ALA A 18 7.36 2.98 -14.28
CA ALA A 18 7.40 3.66 -15.58
C ALA A 18 6.11 3.42 -16.37
N LEU A 19 5.60 2.18 -16.37
CA LEU A 19 4.35 1.82 -17.04
C LEU A 19 3.13 2.52 -16.44
N SER A 20 3.05 2.62 -15.11
CA SER A 20 1.95 3.30 -14.42
C SER A 20 1.93 4.82 -14.64
N ARG A 21 3.09 5.47 -14.81
CA ARG A 21 3.22 6.94 -14.89
C ARG A 21 3.41 7.50 -16.31
N VAL A 22 4.38 6.98 -17.04
CA VAL A 22 4.89 7.60 -18.28
C VAL A 22 4.15 7.06 -19.50
N GLU A 23 3.90 5.75 -19.52
CA GLU A 23 3.40 5.05 -20.70
C GLU A 23 1.87 5.10 -20.84
N LEU A 24 1.15 5.65 -19.86
CA LEU A 24 -0.32 5.80 -19.91
C LEU A 24 -0.77 6.57 -21.16
N HIS A 25 -0.07 7.66 -21.48
CA HIS A 25 -0.38 8.52 -22.63
C HIS A 25 -0.12 7.86 -23.99
N LYS A 26 0.58 6.71 -24.00
CA LYS A 26 0.90 5.95 -25.21
C LYS A 26 -0.04 4.76 -25.42
N ASN A 27 -1.01 4.55 -24.53
CA ASN A 27 -1.95 3.46 -24.65
C ASN A 27 -2.88 3.66 -25.86
N PRO A 28 -3.22 2.58 -26.60
CA PRO A 28 -4.22 2.65 -27.66
C PRO A 28 -5.58 3.12 -27.10
N GLU A 29 -6.35 3.88 -27.89
CA GLU A 29 -7.69 4.35 -27.48
C GLU A 29 -8.64 3.20 -27.10
N LYS A 30 -8.47 2.04 -27.72
CA LYS A 30 -9.26 0.83 -27.42
C LYS A 30 -8.85 0.13 -26.12
N GLU A 31 -7.66 0.42 -25.60
CA GLU A 31 -7.09 -0.20 -24.40
C GLU A 31 -6.44 0.88 -23.51
N PRO A 32 -7.20 1.87 -23.00
CA PRO A 32 -6.65 3.06 -22.36
C PRO A 32 -5.83 2.78 -21.10
N TYR A 33 -6.04 1.63 -20.44
CA TYR A 33 -5.37 1.24 -19.21
C TYR A 33 -4.35 0.10 -19.38
N LYS A 34 -3.97 -0.25 -20.63
CA LYS A 34 -3.07 -1.37 -20.93
C LYS A 34 -1.77 -1.35 -20.13
N SER A 35 -1.12 -0.18 -20.06
CA SER A 35 0.12 -0.01 -19.30
C SER A 35 -0.07 -0.27 -17.80
N LYS A 36 -1.22 0.11 -17.22
CA LYS A 36 -1.52 -0.13 -15.79
C LYS A 36 -1.75 -1.60 -15.50
N TYR A 37 -2.47 -2.32 -16.35
CA TYR A 37 -2.59 -3.78 -16.21
C TYR A 37 -1.23 -4.48 -16.31
N SER A 38 -0.36 -4.01 -17.22
CA SER A 38 1.01 -4.53 -17.34
C SER A 38 1.85 -4.22 -16.10
N ALA A 39 1.70 -3.02 -15.53
CA ALA A 39 2.36 -2.65 -14.28
C ALA A 39 1.90 -3.53 -13.10
N ARG A 40 0.60 -3.83 -13.00
CA ARG A 40 0.07 -4.73 -11.96
C ARG A 40 0.67 -6.13 -12.05
N ALA A 41 0.78 -6.69 -13.25
CA ALA A 41 1.41 -8.00 -13.43
C ALA A 41 2.85 -8.03 -12.90
N LEU A 42 3.65 -7.01 -13.22
CA LEU A 42 5.02 -6.87 -12.71
C LEU A 42 5.06 -6.66 -11.18
N LEU A 43 4.12 -5.89 -10.62
CA LEU A 43 4.03 -5.67 -9.18
C LEU A 43 3.67 -6.96 -8.43
N GLU A 44 2.75 -7.77 -8.96
CA GLU A 44 2.42 -9.08 -8.38
C GLU A 44 3.59 -10.08 -8.49
N GLU A 45 4.35 -10.06 -9.58
CA GLU A 45 5.60 -10.83 -9.67
C GLU A 45 6.62 -10.39 -8.61
N VAL A 46 6.81 -9.08 -8.43
CA VAL A 46 7.72 -8.54 -7.40
C VAL A 46 7.24 -8.95 -6.01
N LYS A 47 5.93 -8.88 -5.75
CA LYS A 47 5.34 -9.32 -4.48
C LYS A 47 5.56 -10.80 -4.22
N ALA A 48 5.46 -11.65 -5.24
CA ALA A 48 5.76 -13.08 -5.13
C ALA A 48 7.24 -13.33 -4.84
N LEU A 49 8.15 -12.59 -5.48
CA LEU A 49 9.60 -12.68 -5.24
C LEU A 49 10.02 -12.22 -3.84
N LEU A 50 9.29 -11.26 -3.24
CA LEU A 50 9.52 -10.80 -1.87
C LEU A 50 9.05 -11.81 -0.80
N GLY A 51 8.16 -12.75 -1.16
CA GLY A 51 7.59 -13.72 -0.24
C GLY A 51 6.45 -13.16 0.64
N PRO A 52 5.89 -13.99 1.55
CA PRO A 52 4.81 -13.57 2.44
C PRO A 52 5.27 -12.51 3.45
N ALA A 53 4.37 -11.60 3.85
CA ALA A 53 4.68 -10.70 4.96
C ALA A 53 4.66 -11.46 6.29
N PRO A 54 5.45 -11.04 7.29
CA PRO A 54 5.36 -11.58 8.64
C PRO A 54 3.95 -11.47 9.23
N GLU A 55 3.19 -10.44 8.88
CA GLU A 55 1.82 -10.23 9.37
C GLU A 55 0.77 -11.10 8.66
N ASP A 56 1.05 -11.62 7.46
CA ASP A 56 0.14 -12.57 6.80
C ASP A 56 0.11 -13.92 7.57
N GLU A 57 1.16 -14.24 8.35
CA GLU A 57 1.16 -15.42 9.22
C GLU A 57 0.26 -15.25 10.44
N ASP A 58 0.22 -14.05 11.02
CA ASP A 58 -0.64 -13.74 12.16
C ASP A 58 -2.12 -13.70 11.74
N GLU A 59 -2.43 -13.27 10.52
CA GLU A 59 -3.78 -13.40 9.94
C GLU A 59 -4.18 -14.85 9.71
N ARG A 60 -3.30 -15.72 9.21
CA ARG A 60 -3.63 -17.15 9.07
C ARG A 60 -3.92 -17.81 10.42
N ARG A 61 -3.31 -17.32 11.51
CA ARG A 61 -3.58 -17.78 12.87
C ARG A 61 -4.89 -17.20 13.44
N GLN A 62 -5.26 -15.97 13.06
CA GLN A 62 -6.46 -15.27 13.57
C GLN A 62 -7.72 -15.53 12.74
N ALA A 63 -7.60 -15.77 11.44
CA ALA A 63 -8.71 -16.11 10.54
C ALA A 63 -9.32 -17.49 10.86
N ASP A 64 -8.56 -18.36 11.51
CA ASP A 64 -9.08 -19.62 12.07
C ASP A 64 -10.00 -19.40 13.29
N ASP A 65 -10.04 -18.17 13.84
CA ASP A 65 -10.68 -17.89 15.14
C ASP A 65 -11.73 -16.76 15.11
N SER A 66 -11.94 -16.00 14.02
CA SER A 66 -12.98 -14.94 13.98
C SER A 66 -13.46 -14.52 12.58
N LEU A 67 -14.75 -14.71 12.32
CA LEU A 67 -15.52 -14.07 11.25
C LEU A 67 -16.10 -12.74 11.77
N GLY A 68 -15.54 -11.60 11.35
CA GLY A 68 -16.07 -10.28 11.70
C GLY A 68 -15.47 -9.18 10.84
N ALA A 69 -16.29 -8.61 9.95
CA ALA A 69 -15.92 -7.53 9.04
C ALA A 69 -15.85 -6.17 9.74
N GLY A 70 -14.95 -5.29 9.26
CA GLY A 70 -15.31 -3.88 9.08
C GLY A 70 -14.77 -2.79 10.03
N GLU A 71 -13.66 -2.95 10.76
CA GLU A 71 -13.08 -1.85 11.57
C GLU A 71 -11.52 -1.84 11.62
N HIS A 72 -10.82 -2.27 10.57
CA HIS A 72 -9.39 -2.66 10.73
C HIS A 72 -8.31 -1.63 10.38
N ALA A 73 -8.64 -0.49 9.76
CA ALA A 73 -7.61 0.42 9.22
C ALA A 73 -7.18 1.55 10.17
N LEU A 74 -8.08 2.05 11.02
CA LEU A 74 -7.83 3.17 11.96
C LEU A 74 -7.70 2.72 13.42
N GLY A 75 -7.65 1.41 13.68
CA GLY A 75 -7.66 0.85 15.03
C GLY A 75 -6.56 1.40 15.97
N LEU A 76 -6.77 1.14 17.27
CA LEU A 76 -5.97 1.55 18.45
C LEU A 76 -4.46 1.76 18.21
N PRO A 77 -3.79 2.71 18.90
CA PRO A 77 -2.35 2.92 18.73
C PRO A 77 -1.57 1.61 18.90
N ALA A 78 -0.91 1.14 17.84
CA ALA A 78 0.09 0.09 17.97
C ALA A 78 1.31 0.69 18.70
N GLU A 79 1.98 -0.09 19.54
CA GLU A 79 3.28 0.31 20.10
C GLU A 79 4.20 0.68 18.94
N LEU A 80 4.67 1.92 18.94
CA LEU A 80 5.54 2.45 17.91
C LEU A 80 6.91 1.79 18.09
N VAL A 81 7.43 1.21 17.02
CA VAL A 81 8.76 0.59 17.02
C VAL A 81 9.62 1.34 16.01
N GLU A 82 10.87 1.61 16.39
CA GLU A 82 11.90 2.07 15.44
C GLU A 82 11.93 1.10 14.25
N ALA A 83 11.93 1.64 13.03
CA ALA A 83 11.88 0.85 11.80
C ALA A 83 13.25 0.24 11.47
N GLU A 84 13.87 -0.44 12.43
CA GLU A 84 15.20 -1.00 12.29
C GLU A 84 15.16 -2.52 12.13
N GLY A 85 15.86 -2.98 11.10
CA GLY A 85 16.12 -4.40 10.87
C GLY A 85 15.43 -5.01 9.63
N PRO A 86 15.78 -6.27 9.29
CA PRO A 86 15.33 -6.90 8.05
C PRO A 86 13.81 -7.09 7.95
N VAL A 87 13.14 -7.29 9.08
CA VAL A 87 11.68 -7.49 9.15
C VAL A 87 10.94 -6.19 8.81
N ALA A 88 11.38 -5.06 9.38
CA ALA A 88 10.85 -3.74 9.06
C ALA A 88 11.06 -3.41 7.57
N GLN A 89 12.27 -3.64 7.06
CA GLN A 89 12.57 -3.43 5.63
C GLN A 89 11.71 -4.31 4.70
N GLY A 90 11.46 -5.57 5.07
CA GLY A 90 10.58 -6.47 4.34
C GLY A 90 9.12 -5.97 4.31
N ALA A 91 8.60 -5.55 5.46
CA ALA A 91 7.26 -4.98 5.59
C ALA A 91 7.10 -3.71 4.75
N VAL A 92 8.06 -2.78 4.81
CA VAL A 92 8.06 -1.55 4.03
C VAL A 92 8.09 -1.83 2.53
N ARG A 93 8.98 -2.72 2.07
CA ARG A 93 9.06 -3.11 0.65
C ARG A 93 7.72 -3.65 0.17
N ARG A 94 7.07 -4.51 0.96
CA ARG A 94 5.77 -5.07 0.59
C ARG A 94 4.66 -4.02 0.61
N ALA A 95 4.65 -3.13 1.60
CA ALA A 95 3.69 -2.03 1.67
C ALA A 95 3.78 -1.10 0.45
N VAL A 96 4.98 -0.81 -0.05
CA VAL A 96 5.18 -0.05 -1.30
C VAL A 96 4.51 -0.74 -2.48
N ILE A 97 4.63 -2.07 -2.59
CA ILE A 97 3.97 -2.82 -3.67
C ILE A 97 2.45 -2.78 -3.54
N GLU A 98 1.92 -3.03 -2.34
CA GLU A 98 0.47 -2.95 -2.10
C GLU A 98 -0.06 -1.53 -2.38
N PHE A 99 0.67 -0.47 -2.01
CA PHE A 99 0.32 0.91 -2.34
C PHE A 99 0.18 1.12 -3.84
N HIS A 100 1.19 0.70 -4.62
CA HIS A 100 1.15 0.88 -6.07
C HIS A 100 0.06 0.02 -6.74
N LEU A 101 -0.19 -1.20 -6.26
CA LEU A 101 -1.32 -2.00 -6.73
C LEU A 101 -2.64 -1.29 -6.46
N GLY A 102 -2.83 -0.79 -5.23
CA GLY A 102 -4.02 -0.06 -4.83
C GLY A 102 -4.30 1.17 -5.71
N VAL A 103 -3.30 2.03 -5.89
CA VAL A 103 -3.43 3.21 -6.78
C VAL A 103 -3.75 2.80 -8.21
N ASN A 104 -3.07 1.77 -8.75
CA ASN A 104 -3.38 1.33 -10.11
C ASN A 104 -4.82 0.81 -10.23
N HIS A 105 -5.37 0.11 -9.23
CA HIS A 105 -6.77 -0.34 -9.23
C HIS A 105 -7.75 0.82 -9.15
N ILE A 106 -7.53 1.80 -8.27
CA ILE A 106 -8.36 3.01 -8.17
C ILE A 106 -8.40 3.72 -9.52
N ASP A 107 -7.22 3.93 -10.12
CA ASP A 107 -7.13 4.65 -11.40
C ASP A 107 -7.79 3.94 -12.60
N THR A 108 -8.23 2.69 -12.45
CA THR A 108 -9.01 1.99 -13.47
C THR A 108 -10.42 1.67 -12.97
N GLU A 109 -10.92 2.43 -12.00
CA GLU A 109 -12.28 2.33 -11.46
C GLU A 109 -12.55 0.99 -10.72
N GLU A 110 -11.50 0.26 -10.33
CA GLU A 110 -11.60 -0.99 -9.56
C GLU A 110 -11.50 -0.71 -8.05
N LEU A 111 -12.40 0.14 -7.55
CA LEU A 111 -12.28 0.76 -6.22
C LEU A 111 -12.18 -0.25 -5.06
N SER A 112 -12.93 -1.36 -5.09
CA SER A 112 -12.89 -2.35 -4.00
C SER A 112 -11.52 -3.02 -3.89
N ALA A 113 -10.93 -3.43 -5.02
CA ALA A 113 -9.57 -3.98 -5.02
C ALA A 113 -8.54 -2.92 -4.62
N GLY A 114 -8.73 -1.68 -5.07
CA GLY A 114 -7.92 -0.53 -4.69
C GLY A 114 -7.86 -0.33 -3.17
N GLU A 115 -9.03 -0.36 -2.53
CA GLU A 115 -9.18 -0.25 -1.08
C GLU A 115 -8.47 -1.39 -0.34
N GLU A 116 -8.69 -2.65 -0.72
CA GLU A 116 -8.07 -3.82 -0.08
C GLU A 116 -6.54 -3.70 -0.03
N HIS A 117 -5.94 -3.31 -1.15
CA HIS A 117 -4.50 -3.10 -1.26
C HIS A 117 -4.00 -1.93 -0.40
N LEU A 118 -4.71 -0.79 -0.39
CA LEU A 118 -4.31 0.36 0.43
C LEU A 118 -4.47 0.11 1.93
N VAL A 119 -5.53 -0.56 2.36
CA VAL A 119 -5.72 -0.99 3.75
C VAL A 119 -4.60 -1.94 4.17
N LYS A 120 -4.20 -2.86 3.29
CA LYS A 120 -3.07 -3.75 3.55
C LYS A 120 -1.73 -3.00 3.65
N CYS A 121 -1.51 -1.97 2.83
CA CYS A 121 -0.37 -1.06 2.95
C CYS A 121 -0.32 -0.41 4.35
N LEU A 122 -1.42 0.21 4.80
CA LEU A 122 -1.50 0.84 6.12
C LEU A 122 -1.21 -0.16 7.24
N ARG A 123 -1.78 -1.37 7.15
CA ARG A 123 -1.57 -2.41 8.15
C ARG A 123 -0.09 -2.76 8.31
N LEU A 124 0.60 -3.04 7.20
CA LEU A 124 2.04 -3.39 7.20
C LEU A 124 2.93 -2.29 7.77
N LEU A 125 2.53 -1.02 7.62
CA LEU A 125 3.30 0.14 8.05
C LEU A 125 2.90 0.64 9.45
N ARG A 126 1.82 0.14 10.04
CA ARG A 126 1.21 0.71 11.26
C ARG A 126 2.18 0.85 12.43
N LYS A 127 3.06 -0.14 12.63
CA LYS A 127 4.08 -0.16 13.70
C LYS A 127 5.19 0.87 13.48
N TYR A 128 5.40 1.27 12.23
CA TYR A 128 6.50 2.12 11.77
C TYR A 128 6.00 3.49 11.26
N ARG A 129 4.72 3.83 11.46
CA ARG A 129 4.05 4.96 10.80
C ARG A 129 4.63 6.36 11.08
N LEU A 130 5.43 6.51 12.14
CA LEU A 130 6.16 7.75 12.47
C LEU A 130 7.64 7.70 12.09
N SER A 131 8.15 6.55 11.61
CA SER A 131 9.52 6.47 11.10
C SER A 131 9.65 7.35 9.86
N HIS A 132 10.78 8.06 9.77
CA HIS A 132 11.15 8.90 8.63
C HIS A 132 10.98 8.18 7.28
N ASP A 133 11.30 6.89 7.23
CA ASP A 133 11.25 6.10 5.99
C ASP A 133 9.82 5.68 5.58
N CYS A 134 8.86 5.73 6.52
CA CYS A 134 7.51 5.18 6.32
C CYS A 134 6.41 6.24 6.35
N VAL A 135 6.60 7.33 7.10
CA VAL A 135 5.55 8.33 7.39
C VAL A 135 4.94 8.90 6.11
N SER A 136 5.76 9.19 5.11
CA SER A 136 5.28 9.71 3.82
C SER A 136 4.39 8.71 3.08
N LEU A 137 4.74 7.42 3.09
CA LEU A 137 3.96 6.38 2.42
C LEU A 137 2.64 6.12 3.16
N TYR A 138 2.67 6.13 4.49
CA TYR A 138 1.48 5.96 5.32
C TYR A 138 0.47 7.10 5.07
N ILE A 139 0.92 8.36 5.10
CA ILE A 139 0.10 9.53 4.80
C ILE A 139 -0.47 9.44 3.37
N GLN A 140 0.34 9.06 2.39
CA GLN A 140 -0.15 8.90 1.00
C GLN A 140 -1.24 7.83 0.89
N ALA A 141 -1.09 6.70 1.56
CA ALA A 141 -2.12 5.65 1.56
C ALA A 141 -3.43 6.12 2.23
N GLN A 142 -3.35 6.86 3.35
CA GLN A 142 -4.53 7.47 3.98
C GLN A 142 -5.21 8.49 3.06
N ASN A 143 -4.43 9.33 2.38
CA ASN A 143 -4.99 10.31 1.43
C ASN A 143 -5.71 9.65 0.26
N ASN A 144 -5.14 8.58 -0.31
CA ASN A 144 -5.81 7.83 -1.38
C ASN A 144 -7.09 7.15 -0.89
N LEU A 145 -7.11 6.61 0.33
CA LEU A 145 -8.34 6.09 0.94
C LEU A 145 -9.36 7.19 1.19
N GLY A 146 -8.94 8.36 1.68
CA GLY A 146 -9.82 9.52 1.85
C GLY A 146 -10.50 9.95 0.56
N ILE A 147 -9.75 10.02 -0.55
CA ILE A 147 -10.29 10.32 -1.88
C ILE A 147 -11.27 9.22 -2.32
N LEU A 148 -10.87 7.94 -2.23
CA LEU A 148 -11.70 6.79 -2.61
C LEU A 148 -13.03 6.78 -1.86
N TRP A 149 -13.02 6.98 -0.53
CA TRP A 149 -14.25 7.02 0.26
C TRP A 149 -15.11 8.24 -0.04
N SER A 150 -14.49 9.37 -0.40
CA SER A 150 -15.22 10.54 -0.89
C SER A 150 -15.91 10.28 -2.24
N GLU A 151 -15.26 9.55 -3.15
CA GLU A 151 -15.85 9.15 -4.44
C GLU A 151 -17.05 8.20 -4.27
N ARG A 152 -17.08 7.44 -3.17
CA ARG A 152 -18.21 6.59 -2.78
C ARG A 152 -19.29 7.32 -1.98
N GLU A 153 -19.17 8.63 -1.80
CA GLU A 153 -20.08 9.47 -0.99
C GLU A 153 -20.11 9.11 0.52
N GLU A 154 -19.13 8.34 1.00
CA GLU A 154 -18.97 7.96 2.42
C GLU A 154 -18.13 9.00 3.16
N ILE A 155 -18.70 10.20 3.32
CA ILE A 155 -17.98 11.40 3.75
C ILE A 155 -17.36 11.27 5.15
N GLU A 156 -18.04 10.62 6.09
CA GLU A 156 -17.55 10.43 7.45
C GLU A 156 -16.27 9.59 7.46
N THR A 157 -16.25 8.50 6.70
CA THR A 157 -15.08 7.62 6.54
C THR A 157 -13.95 8.35 5.83
N ALA A 158 -14.26 9.11 4.76
CA ALA A 158 -13.28 9.92 4.06
C ALA A 158 -12.61 10.95 4.98
N GLN A 159 -13.42 11.68 5.75
CA GLN A 159 -12.96 12.65 6.74
C GLN A 159 -12.03 12.00 7.77
N ALA A 160 -12.40 10.83 8.31
CA ALA A 160 -11.60 10.13 9.30
C ALA A 160 -10.19 9.77 8.78
N TYR A 161 -10.07 9.33 7.52
CA TYR A 161 -8.76 9.08 6.91
C TYR A 161 -7.94 10.36 6.74
N LEU A 162 -8.55 11.44 6.25
CA LEU A 162 -7.86 12.70 6.00
C LEU A 162 -7.42 13.38 7.30
N GLU A 163 -8.28 13.43 8.32
CA GLU A 163 -7.93 13.95 9.65
C GLU A 163 -6.84 13.11 10.30
N SER A 164 -6.89 11.78 10.17
CA SER A 164 -5.84 10.91 10.69
C SER A 164 -4.49 11.15 10.00
N SER A 165 -4.50 11.41 8.68
CA SER A 165 -3.29 11.75 7.93
C SER A 165 -2.69 13.09 8.34
N GLU A 166 -3.54 14.09 8.59
CA GLU A 166 -3.13 15.40 9.08
C GLU A 166 -2.57 15.31 10.51
N ALA A 167 -3.25 14.56 11.38
CA ALA A 167 -2.79 14.33 12.74
C ALA A 167 -1.41 13.65 12.76
N LEU A 168 -1.19 12.65 11.91
CA LEU A 168 0.08 11.95 11.79
C LEU A 168 1.21 12.88 11.29
N TYR A 169 0.92 13.69 10.26
CA TYR A 169 1.87 14.70 9.78
C TYR A 169 2.24 15.70 10.89
N ASN A 170 1.24 16.23 11.60
CA ASN A 170 1.44 17.17 12.68
C ASN A 170 2.19 16.56 13.87
N GLN A 171 2.01 15.27 14.14
CA GLN A 171 2.77 14.56 15.15
C GLN A 171 4.24 14.43 14.73
N TYR A 172 4.51 13.94 13.52
CA TYR A 172 5.85 13.78 12.99
C TYR A 172 6.63 15.10 12.93
N MET A 173 5.99 16.20 12.54
CA MET A 173 6.64 17.52 12.46
C MET A 173 6.97 18.17 13.82
N LYS A 174 6.46 17.62 14.93
CA LYS A 174 6.74 18.10 16.29
C LYS A 174 7.89 17.35 16.97
N GLU A 175 8.28 16.20 16.42
CA GLU A 175 9.44 15.39 16.84
C GLU A 175 10.72 15.89 16.17
#